data_AF-W9C691-F1
#
_entry.id   AF-W9C691-F1
#
_cell.length_a   1.000
_cell.length_b   1.000
_cell.length_c   1.000
_cell.angle_alpha   90.00
_cell.angle_beta   90.00
_cell.angle_gamma   90.00
#
_symmetry.space_group_name_H-M   'P 1'
#
loop_
_entity.id
_entity.type
_entity.pdbx_description
1 polymer ?
#
loop_
_entity_poly.entity_id
_entity_poly.type
_entity_poly.pdbx_seq_one_letter_code
_entity_poly.pdbx_strand_id
1 'polypeptide(L)'
;MYEYTADAFANRDDPIPVIRLDPSDDLDDDAEDTNEVPRKEGTRERLKRHKSQLKDNFRKAHGKASETSASVQDRLLEKLLQQVIPIEDLSENRKDADPTPTNFIERPAFNITTMSNNFRRFNARIGVVFVFQAKVIRLLSWKQWSHTLSFLAVYTFVCLDPYLLTVLPLVVLLLAILIPSFMARHPAPPTTITTDSFTYSTTGPPIAPAPTVKPVKELSKDFFRNMRDLQNCMEDFSRLHDKIIAIISPSTNFSNEPLSSTLFLFLVVTAAFMFIASHLMPWRFIFLTIGWTITSLGHPTIQRQMLTTHTTIVQPRAKPLQNSLQTFISHDIILDSSPETREVEIFELQKLSRAGEWDHWLFSSSPYDPFSSMRMETGRPIGCRFFEDVKSPRGWEWSEKKWALDLWSREWVEERIITGVEVETEGERWVYDIRYEGQEDDFVGVIDTGSSSHGGSFRAKKSLPVSWEEASDVDGAGRRGEWRRRRWVRMVKRRWEHDDGDGVGEEKK
;
A
#
# COMPACT_ATOMS: atom_id res chain seq x y z
N MET A 1 38.26 -17.17 -33.00
CA MET A 1 37.44 -16.05 -32.47
C MET A 1 35.94 -16.19 -32.77
N TYR A 2 35.42 -17.36 -33.15
CA TYR A 2 34.04 -17.51 -33.67
C TYR A 2 33.13 -18.47 -32.87
N GLU A 3 33.58 -18.99 -31.73
CA GLU A 3 32.76 -19.83 -30.84
C GLU A 3 32.04 -19.02 -29.75
N TYR A 4 32.06 -17.69 -29.87
CA TYR A 4 31.64 -16.78 -28.79
C TYR A 4 30.20 -16.28 -28.91
N THR A 5 29.49 -16.47 -30.02
CA THR A 5 28.21 -15.76 -30.25
C THR A 5 26.97 -16.52 -29.81
N ALA A 6 26.99 -17.86 -29.79
CA ALA A 6 25.84 -18.65 -29.36
C ALA A 6 25.69 -18.73 -27.83
N ASP A 7 26.81 -18.78 -27.10
CA ASP A 7 26.85 -18.85 -25.63
C ASP A 7 27.00 -17.48 -24.94
N ALA A 8 27.22 -16.39 -25.70
CA ALA A 8 27.38 -15.02 -25.15
C ALA A 8 26.16 -14.47 -24.41
N PHE A 9 24.97 -15.04 -24.63
CA PHE A 9 23.76 -14.64 -23.90
C PHE A 9 23.54 -15.44 -22.62
N ALA A 10 24.25 -16.55 -22.43
CA ALA A 10 24.07 -17.44 -21.28
C ALA A 10 25.22 -17.31 -20.27
N ASN A 11 26.45 -17.08 -20.73
CA ASN A 11 27.62 -17.10 -19.85
C ASN A 11 28.05 -15.69 -19.44
N ARG A 12 27.91 -15.37 -18.14
CA ARG A 12 28.37 -14.10 -17.55
C ARG A 12 29.68 -14.34 -16.77
N ASP A 13 30.69 -13.52 -17.06
CA ASP A 13 32.03 -13.66 -16.43
C ASP A 13 32.11 -13.07 -15.01
N ASP A 14 31.44 -11.93 -14.74
CA ASP A 14 31.55 -11.19 -13.47
C ASP A 14 30.23 -11.21 -12.65
N PRO A 15 30.27 -11.16 -11.30
CA PRO A 15 29.09 -10.93 -10.46
C PRO A 15 28.53 -9.50 -10.62
N ILE A 16 27.22 -9.32 -10.38
CA ILE A 16 26.61 -7.98 -10.32
C ILE A 16 27.06 -7.31 -9.02
N PRO A 17 27.55 -6.05 -9.07
CA PRO A 17 27.89 -5.32 -7.86
C PRO A 17 26.62 -4.99 -7.07
N VAL A 18 26.69 -5.17 -5.75
CA VAL A 18 25.61 -4.82 -4.81
C VAL A 18 25.49 -3.30 -4.71
N ILE A 19 24.26 -2.77 -4.73
CA ILE A 19 24.01 -1.33 -4.62
C ILE A 19 24.14 -0.94 -3.15
N ARG A 20 25.31 -0.41 -2.77
CA ARG A 20 25.53 0.15 -1.43
C ARG A 20 25.11 1.62 -1.42
N LEU A 21 24.07 1.92 -0.67
CA LEU A 21 23.50 3.27 -0.59
C LEU A 21 24.01 4.08 0.62
N ASP A 22 24.68 3.45 1.59
CA ASP A 22 25.29 4.14 2.74
C ASP A 22 26.81 3.89 2.81
N PRO A 23 27.62 4.96 2.96
CA PRO A 23 29.05 4.83 3.25
C PRO A 23 29.37 4.59 4.74
N SER A 24 28.37 4.58 5.63
CA SER A 24 28.56 4.37 7.07
C SER A 24 28.56 2.90 7.50
N ASP A 25 28.12 1.98 6.63
CA ASP A 25 28.12 0.53 6.87
C ASP A 25 29.52 -0.10 6.84
N ASP A 26 30.56 0.68 6.51
CA ASP A 26 31.96 0.20 6.47
C ASP A 26 32.61 0.09 7.87
N LEU A 27 31.87 0.31 8.97
CA LEU A 27 32.43 0.36 10.34
C LEU A 27 31.84 -0.65 11.34
N ASP A 28 30.73 -1.33 11.03
CA ASP A 28 30.01 -2.13 12.05
C ASP A 28 30.17 -3.66 11.91
N ASP A 29 30.88 -4.16 10.89
CA ASP A 29 30.98 -5.61 10.61
C ASP A 29 32.31 -6.27 11.09
N ASP A 30 33.23 -5.50 11.71
CA ASP A 30 34.53 -6.00 12.20
C ASP A 30 34.70 -5.82 13.73
N ALA A 31 33.75 -6.30 14.54
CA ALA A 31 33.95 -6.40 15.99
C ALA A 31 33.06 -7.45 16.68
N GLU A 32 33.25 -8.74 16.37
CA GLU A 32 32.92 -9.80 17.34
C GLU A 32 34.20 -10.43 17.91
N ASP A 33 34.44 -10.08 19.17
CA ASP A 33 35.51 -10.54 20.05
C ASP A 33 35.23 -11.98 20.52
N THR A 34 36.01 -12.94 20.03
CA THR A 34 36.11 -14.27 20.67
C THR A 34 37.51 -14.47 21.22
N ASN A 35 37.67 -14.15 22.51
CA ASN A 35 38.82 -14.51 23.33
C ASN A 35 38.81 -16.02 23.63
N GLU A 36 39.48 -16.84 22.81
CA GLU A 36 39.97 -18.16 23.22
C GLU A 36 41.43 -18.38 22.76
N VAL A 37 42.29 -18.71 23.72
CA VAL A 37 43.73 -18.93 23.55
C VAL A 37 43.98 -20.20 22.70
N PRO A 38 44.70 -20.14 21.56
CA PRO A 38 44.91 -21.33 20.75
C PRO A 38 46.13 -22.13 21.23
N ARG A 39 45.90 -23.37 21.67
CA ARG A 39 46.94 -24.42 21.72
C ARG A 39 47.34 -24.79 20.28
N LYS A 40 48.64 -24.76 19.99
CA LYS A 40 49.24 -25.12 18.70
C LYS A 40 49.06 -26.61 18.39
N GLU A 41 48.01 -26.98 17.66
CA GLU A 41 47.97 -28.20 16.86
C GLU A 41 48.19 -27.86 15.38
N GLY A 42 49.08 -28.61 14.72
CA GLY A 42 49.52 -28.33 13.36
C GLY A 42 48.38 -28.45 12.34
N THR A 43 48.20 -27.39 11.54
CA THR A 43 47.25 -27.24 10.41
C THR A 43 47.20 -28.42 9.44
N ARG A 44 48.28 -29.21 9.37
CA ARG A 44 48.41 -30.39 8.51
C ARG A 44 47.63 -31.61 8.99
N GLU A 45 47.44 -31.77 10.31
CA GLU A 45 46.65 -32.85 10.92
C GLU A 45 45.13 -32.60 10.71
N ARG A 46 44.70 -31.35 10.89
CA ARG A 46 43.29 -30.93 10.75
C ARG A 46 42.78 -31.11 9.31
N LEU A 47 43.60 -30.78 8.31
CA LEU A 47 43.27 -31.00 6.89
C LEU A 47 43.16 -32.49 6.54
N LYS A 48 44.00 -33.34 7.16
CA LYS A 48 44.01 -34.79 6.91
C LYS A 48 42.76 -35.46 7.48
N ARG A 49 42.34 -35.08 8.69
CA ARG A 49 41.09 -35.55 9.32
C ARG A 49 39.85 -35.07 8.57
N HIS A 50 39.84 -33.83 8.09
CA HIS A 50 38.72 -33.30 7.31
C HIS A 50 38.59 -34.01 5.95
N LYS A 51 39.73 -34.34 5.30
CA LYS A 51 39.74 -35.08 4.04
C LYS A 51 39.31 -36.54 4.21
N SER A 52 39.65 -37.20 5.31
CA SER A 52 39.19 -38.57 5.58
C SER A 52 37.69 -38.60 5.90
N GLN A 53 37.20 -37.67 6.71
CA GLN A 53 35.77 -37.56 7.03
C GLN A 53 34.91 -37.24 5.79
N LEU A 54 35.41 -36.37 4.89
CA LEU A 54 34.72 -36.07 3.64
C LEU A 54 34.68 -37.29 2.71
N LYS A 55 35.76 -38.08 2.65
CA LYS A 55 35.86 -39.29 1.82
C LYS A 55 34.93 -40.40 2.32
N ASP A 56 34.80 -40.56 3.64
CA ASP A 56 33.91 -41.55 4.25
C ASP A 56 32.43 -41.15 4.10
N ASN A 57 32.13 -39.86 4.17
CA ASN A 57 30.77 -39.35 3.91
C ASN A 57 30.38 -39.45 2.42
N PHE A 58 31.31 -39.21 1.49
CA PHE A 58 31.08 -39.41 0.06
C PHE A 58 30.84 -40.88 -0.29
N ARG A 59 31.57 -41.79 0.37
CA ARG A 59 31.41 -43.23 0.16
C ARG A 59 30.09 -43.77 0.73
N LYS A 60 29.59 -43.19 1.83
CA LYS A 60 28.24 -43.48 2.36
C LYS A 60 27.11 -42.89 1.49
N ALA A 61 27.34 -41.73 0.86
CA ALA A 61 26.36 -41.11 -0.05
C ALA A 61 26.21 -41.86 -1.39
N HIS A 62 27.30 -42.45 -1.90
CA HIS A 62 27.29 -43.13 -3.19
C HIS A 62 26.55 -44.49 -3.19
N GLY A 63 26.33 -45.08 -2.01
CA GLY A 63 25.64 -46.37 -1.85
C GLY A 63 24.11 -46.30 -1.81
N LYS A 64 23.50 -45.10 -1.88
CA LYS A 64 22.05 -44.92 -1.73
C LYS A 64 21.40 -43.96 -2.74
N ALA A 65 22.12 -43.54 -3.77
CA ALA A 65 21.64 -42.57 -4.74
C ALA A 65 21.73 -43.11 -6.17
N SER A 66 20.78 -43.98 -6.52
CA SER A 66 20.32 -44.12 -7.90
C SER A 66 18.80 -43.90 -7.85
N GLU A 67 18.32 -42.91 -8.60
CA GLU A 67 16.91 -42.56 -8.91
C GLU A 67 16.13 -41.53 -8.06
N THR A 68 16.61 -41.02 -6.91
CA THR A 68 15.79 -40.08 -6.06
C THR A 68 16.47 -38.75 -5.70
N SER A 69 17.38 -38.22 -6.53
CA SER A 69 18.08 -36.95 -6.23
C SER A 69 17.23 -35.67 -6.41
N ALA A 70 16.07 -35.73 -7.08
CA ALA A 70 15.19 -34.56 -7.22
C ALA A 70 14.30 -34.33 -5.97
N SER A 71 13.94 -35.39 -5.23
CA SER A 71 12.90 -35.34 -4.18
C SER A 71 13.36 -34.80 -2.81
N VAL A 72 14.64 -34.93 -2.46
CA VAL A 72 15.11 -34.57 -1.11
C VAL A 72 15.30 -33.06 -0.97
N GLN A 73 15.73 -32.38 -2.03
CA GLN A 73 15.85 -30.92 -2.06
C GLN A 73 14.46 -30.26 -2.08
N ASP A 74 13.51 -30.85 -2.81
CA ASP A 74 12.11 -30.42 -2.83
C ASP A 74 11.50 -30.47 -1.42
N ARG A 75 11.75 -31.54 -0.66
CA ARG A 75 11.28 -31.65 0.73
C ARG A 75 11.93 -30.65 1.69
N LEU A 76 13.18 -30.26 1.46
CA LEU A 76 13.86 -29.27 2.32
C LEU A 76 13.36 -27.84 2.04
N LEU A 77 13.14 -27.51 0.77
CA LEU A 77 12.61 -26.19 0.38
C LEU A 77 11.13 -26.06 0.77
N GLU A 78 10.35 -27.14 0.63
CA GLU A 78 8.97 -27.23 1.12
C GLU A 78 8.91 -27.11 2.65
N LYS A 79 9.83 -27.76 3.38
CA LYS A 79 9.89 -27.66 4.86
C LYS A 79 10.34 -26.29 5.34
N LEU A 80 11.25 -25.62 4.64
CA LEU A 80 11.67 -24.25 4.95
C LEU A 80 10.56 -23.23 4.68
N LEU A 81 9.80 -23.38 3.59
CA LEU A 81 8.68 -22.47 3.29
C LEU A 81 7.45 -22.72 4.18
N GLN A 82 7.19 -23.98 4.58
CA GLN A 82 6.14 -24.31 5.55
C GLN A 82 6.43 -23.75 6.95
N GLN A 83 7.71 -23.56 7.31
CA GLN A 83 8.10 -23.06 8.64
C GLN A 83 7.98 -21.54 8.78
N VAL A 84 7.85 -20.79 7.67
CA VAL A 84 7.92 -19.32 7.65
C VAL A 84 6.53 -18.65 7.52
N ILE A 85 5.46 -19.42 7.28
CA ILE A 85 4.10 -18.89 7.09
C ILE A 85 3.12 -19.62 8.03
N PRO A 86 2.50 -18.96 9.03
CA PRO A 86 1.38 -19.52 9.76
C PRO A 86 0.22 -19.83 8.80
N ILE A 87 -0.27 -21.08 8.82
CA ILE A 87 -1.22 -21.61 7.82
C ILE A 87 -2.69 -21.28 8.18
N GLU A 88 -2.95 -20.46 9.20
CA GLU A 88 -4.28 -20.48 9.85
C GLU A 88 -5.36 -19.54 9.29
N ASP A 89 -5.09 -18.55 8.42
CA ASP A 89 -6.13 -17.54 8.09
C ASP A 89 -6.56 -17.39 6.61
N LEU A 90 -6.08 -18.22 5.67
CA LEU A 90 -6.35 -17.99 4.23
C LEU A 90 -7.64 -18.62 3.69
N SER A 91 -8.36 -19.45 4.46
CA SER A 91 -9.53 -20.19 3.97
C SER A 91 -10.88 -19.66 4.45
N GLU A 92 -10.94 -18.77 5.44
CA GLU A 92 -12.23 -18.31 6.00
C GLU A 92 -12.81 -17.07 5.31
N ASN A 93 -12.00 -16.26 4.64
CA ASN A 93 -12.44 -14.93 4.17
C ASN A 93 -13.09 -14.88 2.78
N ARG A 94 -13.46 -16.04 2.21
CA ARG A 94 -14.02 -16.14 0.86
C ARG A 94 -15.27 -17.02 0.80
N LYS A 95 -16.29 -16.71 1.60
CA LYS A 95 -17.62 -17.31 1.46
C LYS A 95 -18.71 -16.37 0.94
N ASP A 96 -18.47 -15.05 0.87
CA ASP A 96 -19.53 -14.08 0.58
C ASP A 96 -19.23 -13.15 -0.62
N ALA A 97 -18.81 -13.70 -1.76
CA ALA A 97 -18.75 -12.92 -3.00
C ALA A 97 -19.56 -13.62 -4.10
N ASP A 98 -20.71 -13.04 -4.45
CA ASP A 98 -21.56 -13.46 -5.56
C ASP A 98 -20.77 -13.53 -6.88
N PRO A 99 -21.00 -14.55 -7.74
CA PRO A 99 -20.32 -14.67 -9.01
C PRO A 99 -20.93 -13.70 -10.02
N THR A 100 -20.38 -12.48 -10.10
CA THR A 100 -20.56 -11.67 -11.31
C THR A 100 -19.73 -12.30 -12.43
N PRO A 101 -20.32 -12.65 -13.60
CA PRO A 101 -19.60 -13.30 -14.70
C PRO A 101 -18.81 -12.24 -15.45
N THR A 102 -17.77 -11.73 -14.81
CA THR A 102 -16.75 -10.95 -15.50
C THR A 102 -15.70 -11.95 -15.97
N ASN A 103 -15.34 -11.91 -17.26
CA ASN A 103 -14.27 -12.71 -17.85
C ASN A 103 -12.87 -12.25 -17.35
N PHE A 104 -12.75 -11.89 -16.07
CA PHE A 104 -11.46 -11.73 -15.43
C PHE A 104 -11.08 -13.10 -14.89
N ILE A 105 -10.04 -13.70 -15.47
CA ILE A 105 -9.40 -14.89 -14.93
C ILE A 105 -8.89 -14.49 -13.54
N GLU A 106 -9.61 -14.88 -12.49
CA GLU A 106 -9.14 -14.72 -11.13
C GLU A 106 -7.82 -15.46 -10.98
N ARG A 107 -6.81 -14.75 -10.45
CA ARG A 107 -5.51 -15.37 -10.20
C ARG A 107 -5.70 -16.44 -9.11
N PRO A 108 -5.10 -17.64 -9.27
CA PRO A 108 -5.26 -18.71 -8.29
C PRO A 108 -4.80 -18.26 -6.91
N ALA A 109 -5.50 -18.74 -5.86
CA ALA A 109 -5.14 -18.50 -4.47
C ALA A 109 -3.71 -18.97 -4.18
N PHE A 110 -3.07 -18.36 -3.17
CA PHE A 110 -1.69 -18.64 -2.83
C PHE A 110 -1.47 -20.13 -2.53
N ASN A 111 -0.62 -20.80 -3.32
CA ASN A 111 -0.23 -22.18 -3.12
C ASN A 111 1.30 -22.29 -3.19
N ILE A 112 1.92 -22.74 -2.09
CA ILE A 112 3.37 -22.84 -1.92
C ILE A 112 4.02 -23.70 -3.02
N THR A 113 3.38 -24.81 -3.42
CA THR A 113 3.90 -25.68 -4.48
C THR A 113 3.88 -24.99 -5.84
N THR A 114 2.86 -24.17 -6.11
CA THR A 114 2.79 -23.36 -7.33
C THR A 114 3.80 -22.22 -7.32
N MET A 115 4.04 -21.59 -6.16
CA MET A 115 5.07 -20.56 -5.99
C MET A 115 6.46 -21.14 -6.26
N SER A 116 6.79 -22.31 -5.72
CA SER A 116 8.07 -22.98 -5.95
C SER A 116 8.28 -23.34 -7.43
N ASN A 117 7.25 -23.92 -8.09
CA ASN A 117 7.30 -24.22 -9.52
C ASN A 117 7.44 -22.94 -10.39
N ASN A 118 6.74 -21.86 -10.02
CA ASN A 118 6.84 -20.58 -10.71
C ASN A 118 8.21 -19.92 -10.49
N PHE A 119 8.75 -19.98 -9.28
CA PHE A 119 10.08 -19.49 -8.94
C PHE A 119 11.17 -20.21 -9.75
N ARG A 120 11.10 -21.54 -9.87
CA ARG A 120 12.06 -22.31 -10.67
C ARG A 120 12.02 -21.93 -12.15
N ARG A 121 10.82 -21.81 -12.72
CA ARG A 121 10.61 -21.35 -14.11
C ARG A 121 11.09 -19.91 -14.33
N PHE A 122 10.91 -19.05 -13.33
CA PHE A 122 11.39 -17.67 -13.36
C PHE A 122 12.92 -17.61 -13.29
N ASN A 123 13.53 -18.26 -12.30
CA ASN A 123 14.98 -18.30 -12.11
C ASN A 123 15.74 -18.89 -13.31
N ALA A 124 15.12 -19.85 -14.01
CA ALA A 124 15.67 -20.43 -15.23
C ALA A 124 15.69 -19.47 -16.44
N ARG A 125 14.92 -18.37 -16.41
CA ARG A 125 14.77 -17.41 -17.52
C ARG A 125 15.32 -16.02 -17.21
N ILE A 126 15.35 -15.63 -15.93
CA ILE A 126 15.73 -14.29 -15.48
C ILE A 126 17.20 -13.92 -15.79
N GLY A 127 18.06 -14.92 -16.03
CA GLY A 127 19.49 -14.69 -16.31
C GLY A 127 19.77 -13.68 -17.43
N VAL A 128 18.94 -13.64 -18.48
CA VAL A 128 19.09 -12.65 -19.58
C VAL A 128 18.93 -11.22 -19.07
N VAL A 129 18.01 -10.99 -18.13
CA VAL A 129 17.79 -9.68 -17.50
C VAL A 129 19.00 -9.29 -16.66
N PHE A 130 19.58 -10.23 -15.91
CA PHE A 130 20.80 -9.97 -15.14
C PHE A 130 22.02 -9.70 -16.02
N VAL A 131 22.14 -10.34 -17.19
CA VAL A 131 23.18 -9.99 -18.17
C VAL A 131 22.97 -8.58 -18.72
N PHE A 132 21.72 -8.20 -19.01
CA PHE A 132 21.38 -6.85 -19.45
C PHE A 132 21.70 -5.82 -18.36
N GLN A 133 21.28 -6.06 -17.11
CA GLN A 133 21.58 -5.23 -15.95
C GLN A 133 23.10 -5.05 -15.79
N ALA A 134 23.88 -6.12 -15.85
CA ALA A 134 25.34 -6.04 -15.75
C ALA A 134 25.96 -5.21 -16.88
N LYS A 135 25.45 -5.30 -18.11
CA LYS A 135 25.90 -4.46 -19.24
C LYS A 135 25.55 -3.00 -19.02
N VAL A 136 24.36 -2.69 -18.53
CA VAL A 136 23.93 -1.32 -18.19
C VAL A 136 24.79 -0.75 -17.06
N ILE A 137 25.05 -1.52 -16.00
CA ILE A 137 25.92 -1.07 -14.90
C ILE A 137 27.35 -0.80 -15.42
N ARG A 138 27.92 -1.69 -16.25
CA ARG A 138 29.24 -1.49 -16.85
C ARG A 138 29.29 -0.25 -17.75
N LEU A 139 28.21 0.05 -18.44
CA LEU A 139 28.03 1.26 -19.25
C LEU A 139 27.98 2.49 -18.33
N LEU A 140 27.10 2.54 -17.34
CA LEU A 140 26.96 3.71 -16.47
C LEU A 140 28.18 3.95 -15.57
N SER A 141 28.96 2.91 -15.25
CA SER A 141 30.20 3.00 -14.46
C SER A 141 31.46 3.35 -15.26
N TRP A 142 31.35 3.64 -16.57
CA TRP A 142 32.48 4.01 -17.43
C TRP A 142 33.60 2.95 -17.52
N LYS A 143 33.29 1.66 -17.36
CA LYS A 143 34.30 0.58 -17.46
C LYS A 143 35.01 0.58 -18.82
N GLN A 144 34.28 0.89 -19.90
CA GLN A 144 34.80 1.06 -21.25
C GLN A 144 34.32 2.41 -21.83
N TRP A 145 35.21 3.40 -21.84
CA TRP A 145 34.95 4.77 -22.29
C TRP A 145 34.39 4.87 -23.72
N SER A 146 34.81 3.98 -24.62
CA SER A 146 34.33 3.99 -26.00
C SER A 146 32.85 3.61 -26.09
N HIS A 147 32.38 2.66 -25.28
CA HIS A 147 30.98 2.22 -25.27
C HIS A 147 30.07 3.24 -24.61
N THR A 148 30.54 3.91 -23.55
CA THR A 148 29.77 4.98 -22.90
C THR A 148 29.64 6.19 -23.78
N LEU A 149 30.73 6.63 -24.44
CA LEU A 149 30.70 7.75 -25.36
C LEU A 149 29.84 7.45 -26.60
N SER A 150 29.87 6.23 -27.15
CA SER A 150 28.99 5.87 -28.27
C SER A 150 27.52 5.87 -27.86
N PHE A 151 27.18 5.34 -26.68
CA PHE A 151 25.84 5.43 -26.12
C PHE A 151 25.40 6.89 -25.94
N LEU A 152 26.27 7.72 -25.38
CA LEU A 152 25.96 9.11 -25.06
C LEU A 152 25.85 10.00 -26.32
N ALA A 153 26.59 9.66 -27.37
CA ALA A 153 26.43 10.26 -28.70
C ALA A 153 25.07 9.91 -29.33
N VAL A 154 24.66 8.63 -29.27
CA VAL A 154 23.31 8.20 -29.71
C VAL A 154 22.23 8.88 -28.88
N TYR A 155 22.39 8.93 -27.55
CA TYR A 155 21.47 9.61 -26.64
C TYR A 155 21.34 11.11 -26.94
N THR A 156 22.46 11.78 -27.23
CA THR A 156 22.49 13.18 -27.65
C THR A 156 21.70 13.38 -28.93
N PHE A 157 21.86 12.51 -29.91
CA PHE A 157 21.10 12.58 -31.17
C PHE A 157 19.60 12.40 -30.94
N VAL A 158 19.19 11.47 -30.08
CA VAL A 158 17.77 11.25 -29.70
C VAL A 158 17.19 12.45 -28.94
N CYS A 159 17.93 13.07 -28.03
CA CYS A 159 17.45 14.24 -27.28
C CYS A 159 17.37 15.50 -28.16
N LEU A 160 18.29 15.64 -29.12
CA LEU A 160 18.23 16.71 -30.10
C LEU A 160 17.06 16.47 -31.07
N ASP A 161 16.83 15.28 -31.61
CA ASP A 161 15.68 15.05 -32.49
C ASP A 161 14.69 14.02 -31.91
N PRO A 162 13.67 14.46 -31.15
CA PRO A 162 12.74 13.55 -30.48
C PRO A 162 11.90 12.73 -31.46
N TYR A 163 11.75 13.14 -32.73
CA TYR A 163 11.02 12.34 -33.72
C TYR A 163 11.68 10.97 -33.95
N LEU A 164 12.99 10.87 -33.72
CA LEU A 164 13.74 9.63 -33.82
C LEU A 164 13.25 8.55 -32.83
N LEU A 165 12.60 8.94 -31.73
CA LEU A 165 12.06 8.00 -30.74
C LEU A 165 11.02 7.06 -31.36
N THR A 166 10.29 7.50 -32.38
CA THR A 166 9.32 6.66 -33.13
C THR A 166 10.01 5.60 -34.00
N VAL A 167 11.21 5.89 -34.50
CA VAL A 167 12.00 5.02 -35.39
C VAL A 167 12.91 4.08 -34.58
N LEU A 168 13.30 4.50 -33.37
CA LEU A 168 14.16 3.74 -32.46
C LEU A 168 13.73 2.28 -32.24
N PRO A 169 12.46 1.93 -31.95
CA PRO A 169 12.07 0.53 -31.77
C PRO A 169 12.28 -0.32 -33.03
N LEU A 170 12.09 0.24 -34.22
CA LEU A 170 12.35 -0.46 -35.49
C LEU A 170 13.84 -0.69 -35.71
N VAL A 171 14.66 0.32 -35.39
CA VAL A 171 16.12 0.22 -35.48
C VAL A 171 16.66 -0.81 -34.49
N VAL A 172 16.15 -0.84 -33.26
CA VAL A 172 16.52 -1.86 -32.25
C VAL A 172 16.11 -3.26 -32.72
N LEU A 173 14.89 -3.43 -33.25
CA LEU A 173 14.45 -4.70 -33.80
C LEU A 173 15.38 -5.19 -34.93
N LEU A 174 15.78 -4.28 -35.83
CA LEU A 174 16.70 -4.63 -36.92
C LEU A 174 18.11 -4.93 -36.42
N LEU A 175 18.74 -3.98 -35.73
CA LEU A 175 20.16 -4.03 -35.38
C LEU A 175 20.46 -4.97 -34.19
N ALA A 176 19.59 -5.04 -33.18
CA ALA A 176 19.85 -5.79 -31.95
C ALA A 176 19.23 -7.19 -31.95
N ILE A 177 18.15 -7.41 -32.71
CA ILE A 177 17.44 -8.71 -32.73
C ILE A 177 17.66 -9.41 -34.08
N LEU A 178 17.23 -8.82 -35.19
CA LEU A 178 17.19 -9.50 -36.49
C LEU A 178 18.58 -9.73 -37.08
N ILE A 179 19.46 -8.72 -37.09
CA ILE A 179 20.82 -8.87 -37.64
C ILE A 179 21.64 -9.91 -36.87
N PRO A 180 21.73 -9.87 -35.52
CA PRO A 180 22.46 -10.89 -34.77
C PRO A 180 21.85 -12.28 -34.92
N SER A 181 20.51 -12.39 -34.96
CA SER A 181 19.83 -13.67 -35.20
C SER A 181 20.11 -14.22 -36.60
N PHE A 182 20.20 -13.34 -37.60
CA PHE A 182 20.57 -13.71 -38.96
C PHE A 182 22.04 -14.16 -39.05
N MET A 183 22.97 -13.42 -38.45
CA MET A 183 24.38 -13.78 -38.39
C MET A 183 24.63 -15.09 -37.64
N ALA A 184 23.89 -15.35 -36.57
CA ALA A 184 23.96 -16.62 -35.84
C ALA A 184 23.45 -17.80 -36.68
N ARG A 185 22.48 -17.56 -37.57
CA ARG A 185 21.95 -18.57 -38.50
C ARG A 185 22.84 -18.81 -39.72
N HIS A 186 23.57 -17.78 -40.16
CA HIS A 186 24.48 -17.80 -41.32
C HIS A 186 25.90 -17.33 -40.92
N PRO A 187 26.67 -18.14 -40.17
CA PRO A 187 28.02 -17.78 -39.79
C PRO A 187 28.93 -17.65 -41.03
N ALA A 188 29.90 -16.73 -40.97
CA ALA A 188 30.90 -16.61 -42.02
C ALA A 188 31.72 -17.90 -42.11
N PRO A 189 32.03 -18.40 -43.33
CA PRO A 189 32.86 -19.58 -43.49
C PRO A 189 34.24 -19.35 -42.84
N PRO A 190 34.84 -20.38 -42.22
CA PRO A 190 36.16 -20.27 -41.62
C PRO A 190 37.17 -19.87 -42.71
N THR A 191 38.00 -18.88 -42.40
CA THR A 191 39.04 -18.38 -43.31
C THR A 191 40.07 -19.47 -43.58
N THR A 192 39.90 -20.23 -44.66
CA THR A 192 40.94 -21.12 -45.19
C THR A 192 41.86 -20.33 -46.13
N ILE A 193 43.17 -20.51 -45.97
CA ILE A 193 44.27 -19.70 -46.53
C ILE A 193 44.34 -19.70 -48.08
N THR A 194 43.46 -20.42 -48.79
CA THR A 194 43.63 -20.74 -50.22
C THR A 194 42.56 -20.21 -51.16
N THR A 195 41.71 -19.25 -50.76
CA THR A 195 40.71 -18.67 -51.69
C THR A 195 40.65 -17.14 -51.55
N ASP A 196 41.13 -16.44 -52.58
CA ASP A 196 41.12 -14.96 -52.75
C ASP A 196 39.72 -14.33 -52.89
N SER A 197 38.64 -15.07 -52.64
CA SER A 197 37.27 -14.56 -52.72
C SER A 197 36.72 -14.26 -51.33
N PHE A 198 36.90 -13.02 -50.86
CA PHE A 198 36.23 -12.42 -49.68
C PHE A 198 34.70 -12.24 -49.86
N THR A 199 34.03 -13.13 -50.59
CA THR A 199 32.59 -13.03 -50.84
C THR A 199 31.83 -13.77 -49.75
N TYR A 200 31.29 -13.03 -48.78
CA TYR A 200 30.29 -13.52 -47.84
C TYR A 200 29.01 -13.87 -48.62
N SER A 201 28.92 -15.12 -49.09
CA SER A 201 27.76 -15.61 -49.85
C SER A 201 26.64 -15.98 -48.87
N THR A 202 25.65 -15.09 -48.72
CA THR A 202 24.43 -15.31 -47.92
C THR A 202 23.38 -16.15 -48.64
N THR A 203 23.57 -16.41 -49.94
CA THR A 203 22.65 -17.19 -50.76
C THR A 203 22.87 -18.68 -50.52
N GLY A 204 22.05 -19.29 -49.67
CA GLY A 204 22.06 -20.73 -49.40
C GLY A 204 21.06 -21.17 -48.33
N PRO A 205 20.86 -22.50 -48.15
CA PRO A 205 20.06 -23.04 -47.06
C PRO A 205 20.62 -22.62 -45.68
N PRO A 206 19.79 -22.52 -44.63
CA PRO A 206 20.26 -22.20 -43.29
C PRO A 206 21.32 -23.18 -42.79
N ILE A 207 22.47 -22.66 -42.35
CA ILE A 207 23.63 -23.47 -41.93
C ILE A 207 23.51 -23.88 -40.46
N ALA A 208 22.92 -23.02 -39.61
CA ALA A 208 22.73 -23.27 -38.18
C ALA A 208 21.24 -23.31 -37.79
N PRO A 209 20.88 -24.06 -36.72
CA PRO A 209 19.52 -24.08 -36.18
C PRO A 209 19.11 -22.69 -35.65
N ALA A 210 17.81 -22.41 -35.65
CA ALA A 210 17.30 -21.13 -35.17
C ALA A 210 17.70 -20.90 -33.69
N PRO A 211 18.30 -19.75 -33.36
CA PRO A 211 18.67 -19.45 -31.99
C PRO A 211 17.41 -19.34 -31.13
N THR A 212 17.33 -20.16 -30.10
CA THR A 212 16.25 -20.11 -29.09
C THR A 212 16.87 -19.86 -27.73
N VAL A 213 16.30 -18.94 -26.94
CA VAL A 213 16.72 -18.73 -25.55
C VAL A 213 16.26 -19.94 -24.74
N LYS A 214 17.15 -20.91 -24.57
CA LYS A 214 16.86 -22.10 -23.78
C LYS A 214 16.83 -21.72 -22.30
N PRO A 215 15.81 -22.15 -21.53
CA PRO A 215 15.85 -22.00 -20.09
C PRO A 215 17.09 -22.70 -19.54
N VAL A 216 17.75 -22.05 -18.60
CA VAL A 216 18.94 -22.58 -17.93
C VAL A 216 18.56 -23.91 -17.26
N LYS A 217 19.42 -24.93 -17.39
CA LYS A 217 19.18 -26.24 -16.76
C LYS A 217 19.02 -26.05 -15.25
N GLU A 218 17.96 -26.64 -14.69
CA GLU A 218 17.73 -26.68 -13.25
C GLU A 218 18.97 -27.30 -12.58
N LEU A 219 19.47 -26.69 -11.49
CA LEU A 219 20.71 -27.06 -10.79
C LEU A 219 22.05 -26.78 -11.51
N SER A 220 22.06 -26.08 -12.64
CA SER A 220 23.32 -25.61 -13.24
C SER A 220 24.00 -24.51 -12.41
N LYS A 221 25.28 -24.26 -12.66
CA LYS A 221 26.04 -23.16 -12.03
C LYS A 221 25.35 -21.82 -12.22
N ASP A 222 24.80 -21.56 -13.42
CA ASP A 222 24.13 -20.31 -13.74
C ASP A 222 22.75 -20.21 -13.07
N PHE A 223 22.07 -21.34 -12.83
CA PHE A 223 20.86 -21.37 -12.01
C PHE A 223 21.13 -20.87 -10.58
N PHE A 224 22.23 -21.33 -9.95
CA PHE A 224 22.61 -20.87 -8.62
C PHE A 224 23.13 -19.42 -8.60
N ARG A 225 23.79 -18.97 -9.66
CA ARG A 225 24.20 -17.56 -9.81
C ARG A 225 22.98 -16.64 -9.93
N ASN A 226 22.00 -17.01 -10.76
CA ASN A 226 20.75 -16.27 -10.88
C ASN A 226 20.00 -16.23 -9.54
N MET A 227 20.02 -17.32 -8.77
CA MET A 227 19.38 -17.38 -7.45
C MET A 227 20.03 -16.41 -6.46
N ARG A 228 21.36 -16.31 -6.47
CA ARG A 228 22.09 -15.32 -5.66
C ARG A 228 21.78 -13.89 -6.08
N ASP A 229 21.80 -13.62 -7.39
CA ASP A 229 21.50 -12.28 -7.89
C ASP A 229 20.05 -11.87 -7.59
N LEU A 230 19.11 -12.82 -7.62
CA LEU A 230 17.72 -12.59 -7.24
C LEU A 230 17.60 -12.23 -5.76
N GLN A 231 18.31 -12.94 -4.88
CA GLN A 231 18.36 -12.59 -3.45
C GLN A 231 18.89 -11.17 -3.24
N ASN A 232 20.01 -10.84 -3.88
CA ASN A 232 20.58 -9.49 -3.78
C ASN A 232 19.64 -8.41 -4.34
N CYS A 233 18.97 -8.67 -5.47
CA CYS A 233 18.02 -7.71 -6.04
C CYS A 233 16.78 -7.53 -5.17
N MET A 234 16.34 -8.57 -4.46
CA MET A 234 15.23 -8.49 -3.52
C MET A 234 15.59 -7.58 -2.33
N GLU A 235 16.82 -7.69 -1.82
CA GLU A 235 17.36 -6.83 -0.77
C GLU A 235 17.63 -5.39 -1.26
N ASP A 236 18.20 -5.23 -2.46
CA ASP A 236 18.41 -3.92 -3.06
C ASP A 236 17.08 -3.19 -3.26
N PHE A 237 16.02 -3.92 -3.65
CA PHE A 237 14.67 -3.36 -3.81
C PHE A 237 14.07 -2.93 -2.47
N SER A 238 14.14 -3.76 -1.42
CA SER A 238 13.61 -3.39 -0.10
C SER A 238 14.33 -2.16 0.45
N ARG A 239 15.67 -2.15 0.43
CA ARG A 239 16.46 -0.97 0.88
C ARG A 239 16.13 0.29 0.09
N LEU A 240 16.02 0.18 -1.23
CA LEU A 240 15.66 1.33 -2.07
C LEU A 240 14.25 1.83 -1.75
N HIS A 241 13.29 0.93 -1.63
CA HIS A 241 11.91 1.25 -1.30
C HIS A 241 11.81 1.93 0.07
N ASP A 242 12.45 1.38 1.09
CA ASP A 242 12.43 1.93 2.45
C ASP A 242 13.11 3.31 2.51
N LYS A 243 14.19 3.52 1.76
CA LYS A 243 14.81 4.86 1.62
C LYS A 243 13.92 5.86 0.88
N ILE A 244 13.24 5.43 -0.19
CA ILE A 244 12.28 6.27 -0.91
C ILE A 244 11.13 6.66 0.04
N ILE A 245 10.59 5.71 0.80
CA ILE A 245 9.55 5.99 1.79
C ILE A 245 10.07 6.91 2.90
N ALA A 246 11.27 6.69 3.42
CA ALA A 246 11.85 7.54 4.46
C ALA A 246 12.02 9.00 3.99
N ILE A 247 12.28 9.24 2.70
CA ILE A 247 12.40 10.58 2.12
C ILE A 247 11.02 11.18 1.80
N ILE A 248 10.12 10.40 1.19
CA ILE A 248 8.83 10.89 0.68
C ILE A 248 7.78 10.99 1.79
N SER A 249 7.72 10.00 2.69
CA SER A 249 6.66 9.86 3.70
C SER A 249 6.58 11.08 4.63
N PRO A 250 7.65 11.55 5.28
CA PRO A 250 7.56 12.72 6.17
C PRO A 250 7.12 14.01 5.47
N SER A 251 7.36 14.11 4.17
CA SER A 251 7.05 15.29 3.35
C SER A 251 5.66 15.24 2.72
N THR A 252 5.06 14.05 2.59
CA THR A 252 3.80 13.82 1.86
C THR A 252 2.66 13.36 2.78
N ASN A 253 2.97 12.74 3.92
CA ASN A 253 2.00 12.19 4.86
C ASN A 253 1.40 13.25 5.81
N PHE A 254 1.75 14.54 5.64
CA PHE A 254 1.31 15.63 6.53
C PHE A 254 1.62 15.41 8.02
N SER A 255 2.55 14.51 8.37
CA SER A 255 2.96 14.27 9.76
C SER A 255 3.55 15.54 10.39
N ASN A 256 4.35 16.28 9.61
CA ASN A 256 4.68 17.67 9.92
C ASN A 256 3.82 18.58 9.04
N GLU A 257 2.68 19.00 9.58
CA GLU A 257 1.69 19.82 8.87
C GLU A 257 2.30 21.13 8.29
N PRO A 258 3.15 21.89 9.03
CA PRO A 258 3.77 23.09 8.49
C PRO A 258 4.72 22.81 7.32
N LEU A 259 5.55 21.76 7.42
CA LEU A 259 6.51 21.39 6.37
C LEU A 259 5.81 20.91 5.11
N SER A 260 4.82 20.03 5.26
CA SER A 260 4.07 19.46 4.14
C SER A 260 3.22 20.52 3.45
N SER A 261 2.62 21.44 4.21
CA SER A 261 1.87 22.58 3.67
C SER A 261 2.77 23.58 2.93
N THR A 262 3.97 23.87 3.44
CA THR A 262 4.96 24.71 2.74
C THR A 262 5.33 24.08 1.40
N LEU A 263 5.65 22.78 1.42
CA LEU A 263 6.02 22.05 0.21
C LEU A 263 4.87 22.04 -0.79
N PHE A 264 3.63 21.82 -0.33
CA PHE A 264 2.44 21.90 -1.17
C PHE A 264 2.28 23.28 -1.83
N LEU A 265 2.35 24.37 -1.06
CA LEU A 265 2.26 25.73 -1.59
C LEU A 265 3.38 26.02 -2.60
N PHE A 266 4.62 25.68 -2.27
CA PHE A 266 5.76 25.85 -3.17
C PHE A 266 5.59 25.05 -4.47
N LEU A 267 5.10 23.81 -4.37
CA LEU A 267 4.86 22.95 -5.53
C LEU A 267 3.74 23.50 -6.41
N VAL A 268 2.64 23.99 -5.82
CA VAL A 268 1.53 24.62 -6.56
C VAL A 268 2.01 25.88 -7.28
N VAL A 269 2.74 26.76 -6.61
CA VAL A 269 3.28 27.99 -7.22
C VAL A 269 4.28 27.65 -8.31
N THR A 270 5.18 26.68 -8.07
CA THR A 270 6.15 26.23 -9.07
C THR A 270 5.46 25.57 -10.26
N ALA A 271 4.40 24.80 -10.05
CA ALA A 271 3.62 24.19 -11.12
C ALA A 271 2.91 25.25 -11.96
N ALA A 272 2.28 26.26 -11.33
CA ALA A 272 1.66 27.38 -12.03
C ALA A 272 2.70 28.18 -12.85
N PHE A 273 3.86 28.44 -12.26
CA PHE A 273 4.97 29.09 -12.96
C PHE A 273 5.47 28.26 -14.15
N MET A 274 5.73 26.96 -13.95
CA MET A 274 6.17 26.05 -15.02
C MET A 274 5.14 25.91 -16.13
N PHE A 275 3.84 25.92 -15.81
CA PHE A 275 2.79 25.86 -16.82
C PHE A 275 2.87 27.05 -17.78
N ILE A 276 3.09 28.27 -17.26
CA ILE A 276 3.26 29.48 -18.07
C ILE A 276 4.61 29.46 -18.80
N ALA A 277 5.69 29.09 -18.10
CA ALA A 277 7.05 29.08 -18.63
C ALA A 277 7.37 27.87 -19.55
N SER A 278 6.47 26.90 -19.69
CA SER A 278 6.70 25.62 -20.39
C SER A 278 7.16 25.81 -21.85
N HIS A 279 6.63 26.82 -22.53
CA HIS A 279 6.98 27.13 -23.91
C HIS A 279 8.38 27.75 -24.07
N LEU A 280 8.91 28.40 -23.02
CA LEU A 280 10.24 29.00 -23.01
C LEU A 280 11.32 27.97 -22.65
N MET A 281 10.94 26.87 -22.02
CA MET A 281 11.86 25.84 -21.56
C MET A 281 12.35 24.97 -22.73
N PRO A 282 13.66 24.91 -22.99
CA PRO A 282 14.18 24.08 -24.06
C PRO A 282 14.27 22.62 -23.60
N TRP A 283 13.13 21.92 -23.61
CA TRP A 283 13.00 20.52 -23.15
C TRP A 283 14.06 19.57 -23.74
N ARG A 284 14.45 19.78 -25.01
CA ARG A 284 15.52 19.04 -25.71
C ARG A 284 16.85 19.11 -24.95
N PHE A 285 17.26 20.31 -24.56
CA PHE A 285 18.52 20.51 -23.82
C PHE A 285 18.38 20.06 -22.36
N ILE A 286 17.22 20.24 -21.75
CA ILE A 286 16.98 19.78 -20.38
C ILE A 286 17.17 18.27 -20.28
N PHE A 287 16.48 17.49 -21.12
CA PHE A 287 16.65 16.02 -21.13
C PHE A 287 18.09 15.62 -21.45
N LEU A 288 18.73 16.29 -22.41
CA LEU A 288 20.14 16.06 -22.73
C LEU A 288 21.03 16.25 -21.49
N THR A 289 20.91 17.39 -20.79
CA THR A 289 21.71 17.68 -19.59
C THR A 289 21.42 16.69 -18.47
N ILE A 290 20.16 16.25 -18.29
CA ILE A 290 19.81 15.24 -17.29
C ILE A 290 20.49 13.90 -17.59
N GLY A 291 20.39 13.38 -18.82
CA GLY A 291 21.03 12.10 -19.15
C GLY A 291 22.56 12.16 -19.11
N TRP A 292 23.15 13.28 -19.52
CA TRP A 292 24.59 13.52 -19.41
C TRP A 292 25.04 13.61 -17.95
N THR A 293 24.31 14.32 -17.09
CA THR A 293 24.65 14.44 -15.67
C THR A 293 24.54 13.09 -14.97
N ILE A 294 23.44 12.35 -15.15
CA ILE A 294 23.28 11.00 -14.58
C ILE A 294 24.42 10.07 -15.01
N THR A 295 24.75 10.05 -16.31
CA THR A 295 25.83 9.19 -16.80
C THR A 295 27.19 9.65 -16.25
N SER A 296 27.44 10.96 -16.18
CA SER A 296 28.69 11.53 -15.65
C SER A 296 28.85 11.28 -14.14
N LEU A 297 27.77 11.32 -13.36
CA LEU A 297 27.74 10.97 -11.95
C LEU A 297 28.17 9.51 -11.71
N GLY A 298 27.98 8.63 -12.70
CA GLY A 298 28.46 7.24 -12.66
C GLY A 298 29.97 7.07 -12.84
N HIS A 299 30.71 8.13 -13.19
CA HIS A 299 32.15 8.05 -13.41
C HIS A 299 32.91 7.90 -12.07
N PRO A 300 33.82 6.91 -11.93
CA PRO A 300 34.45 6.59 -10.64
C PRO A 300 35.24 7.75 -10.01
N THR A 301 35.81 8.65 -10.83
CA THR A 301 36.51 9.82 -10.30
C THR A 301 35.53 10.85 -9.75
N ILE A 302 34.39 11.03 -10.41
CA ILE A 302 33.34 11.96 -9.97
C ILE A 302 32.66 11.41 -8.73
N GLN A 303 32.41 10.10 -8.65
CA GLN A 303 31.87 9.46 -7.44
C GLN A 303 32.78 9.67 -6.23
N ARG A 304 34.10 9.48 -6.38
CA ARG A 304 35.06 9.76 -5.30
C ARG A 304 35.02 11.22 -4.89
N GLN A 305 35.03 12.14 -5.85
CA GLN A 305 34.95 13.58 -5.57
C GLN A 305 33.62 13.96 -4.90
N MET A 306 32.50 13.39 -5.34
CA MET A 306 31.19 13.62 -4.76
C MET A 306 31.13 13.13 -3.32
N LEU A 307 31.63 11.92 -3.03
CA LEU A 307 31.69 11.40 -1.66
C LEU A 307 32.55 12.31 -0.78
N THR A 308 33.73 12.73 -1.25
CA THR A 308 34.58 13.66 -0.49
C THR A 308 33.92 15.03 -0.29
N THR A 309 33.21 15.54 -1.28
CA THR A 309 32.51 16.84 -1.21
C THR A 309 31.30 16.75 -0.28
N HIS A 310 30.57 15.63 -0.33
CA HIS A 310 29.40 15.38 0.50
C HIS A 310 29.76 15.34 1.98
N THR A 311 30.83 14.60 2.35
CA THR A 311 31.28 14.51 3.74
C THR A 311 31.93 15.80 4.24
N THR A 312 32.73 16.47 3.42
CA THR A 312 33.48 17.66 3.86
C THR A 312 32.68 18.96 3.84
N ILE A 313 31.77 19.14 2.88
CA ILE A 313 31.07 20.42 2.65
C ILE A 313 29.57 20.30 2.92
N VAL A 314 28.92 19.23 2.44
CA VAL A 314 27.46 19.13 2.49
C VAL A 314 26.99 18.78 3.90
N GLN A 315 27.53 17.73 4.53
CA GLN A 315 27.14 17.33 5.89
C GLN A 315 27.22 18.46 6.94
N PRO A 316 28.32 19.24 7.05
CA PRO A 316 28.38 20.31 8.05
C PRO A 316 27.46 21.49 7.73
N ARG A 317 27.15 21.74 6.45
CA ARG A 317 26.24 22.82 6.03
C ARG A 317 24.76 22.41 6.04
N ALA A 318 24.47 21.12 5.95
CA ALA A 318 23.10 20.61 5.91
C ALA A 318 22.37 20.87 7.24
N LYS A 319 23.01 20.59 8.38
CA LYS A 319 22.42 20.79 9.72
C LYS A 319 21.95 22.24 9.98
N PRO A 320 22.78 23.29 9.80
CA PRO A 320 22.34 24.66 10.03
C PRO A 320 21.28 25.11 9.02
N LEU A 321 21.36 24.65 7.77
CA LEU A 321 20.33 24.94 6.76
C LEU A 321 18.99 24.30 7.12
N GLN A 322 18.99 23.04 7.57
CA GLN A 322 17.79 22.34 8.04
C GLN A 322 17.15 23.08 9.22
N ASN A 323 17.95 23.48 10.21
CA ASN A 323 17.45 24.24 11.36
C ASN A 323 16.88 25.61 10.94
N SER A 324 17.56 26.31 10.02
CA SER A 324 17.09 27.59 9.51
C SER A 324 15.78 27.44 8.72
N LEU A 325 15.67 26.42 7.88
CA LEU A 325 14.44 26.12 7.14
C LEU A 325 13.30 25.74 8.09
N GLN A 326 13.57 24.91 9.10
CA GLN A 326 12.55 24.53 10.08
C GLN A 326 12.07 25.74 10.90
N THR A 327 12.98 26.63 11.28
CA THR A 327 12.64 27.89 11.98
C THR A 327 11.75 28.77 11.09
N PHE A 328 12.11 28.94 9.82
CA PHE A 328 11.32 29.69 8.84
C PHE A 328 9.92 29.10 8.67
N ILE A 329 9.83 27.78 8.46
CA ILE A 329 8.55 27.06 8.29
C ILE A 329 7.66 27.23 9.53
N SER A 330 8.24 27.12 10.74
CA SER A 330 7.47 27.23 11.99
C SER A 330 6.98 28.65 12.28
N HIS A 331 7.68 29.68 11.79
CA HIS A 331 7.34 31.07 12.06
C HIS A 331 6.30 31.62 11.09
N ASP A 332 6.40 31.26 9.81
CA ASP A 332 5.57 31.88 8.76
C ASP A 332 4.24 31.18 8.52
N ILE A 333 4.08 29.94 9.01
CA ILE A 333 2.85 29.15 8.85
C ILE A 333 2.21 28.92 10.23
N ILE A 334 1.37 29.87 10.63
CA ILE A 334 0.52 29.75 11.82
C ILE A 334 -0.71 28.93 11.43
N LEU A 335 -0.71 27.64 11.75
CA LEU A 335 -1.84 26.73 11.50
C LEU A 335 -2.71 26.47 12.75
N ASP A 336 -2.50 27.23 13.83
CA ASP A 336 -3.28 27.14 15.06
C ASP A 336 -4.68 27.75 14.87
N SER A 337 -5.52 27.10 14.05
CA SER A 337 -6.96 27.31 14.10
C SER A 337 -7.48 26.79 15.44
N SER A 338 -8.35 27.55 16.12
CA SER A 338 -9.01 27.05 17.33
C SER A 338 -9.72 25.73 17.02
N PRO A 339 -9.53 24.65 17.80
CA PRO A 339 -10.12 23.35 17.49
C PRO A 339 -11.61 23.49 17.27
N GLU A 340 -12.09 22.91 16.17
CA GLU A 340 -13.49 22.97 15.78
C GLU A 340 -14.36 22.46 16.95
N THR A 341 -15.28 23.29 17.41
CA THR A 341 -16.26 22.93 18.44
C THR A 341 -17.59 22.60 17.78
N ARG A 342 -18.18 21.46 18.14
CA ARG A 342 -19.51 21.05 17.69
C ARG A 342 -20.37 20.65 18.87
N GLU A 343 -21.67 20.75 18.69
CA GLU A 343 -22.66 20.31 19.68
C GLU A 343 -23.01 18.86 19.41
N VAL A 344 -22.93 18.00 20.43
CA VAL A 344 -23.47 16.64 20.36
C VAL A 344 -24.78 16.63 21.13
N GLU A 345 -25.81 16.09 20.49
CA GLU A 345 -27.12 15.88 21.08
C GLU A 345 -27.37 14.40 21.38
N ILE A 346 -28.11 14.15 22.45
CA ILE A 346 -28.69 12.84 22.79
C ILE A 346 -30.11 13.03 23.29
N PHE A 347 -30.93 11.99 23.13
CA PHE A 347 -32.32 12.00 23.56
C PHE A 347 -32.51 11.02 24.71
N GLU A 348 -32.93 11.54 25.85
CA GLU A 348 -33.41 10.73 26.96
C GLU A 348 -34.82 10.24 26.63
N LEU A 349 -35.00 8.92 26.53
CA LEU A 349 -36.28 8.31 26.24
C LEU A 349 -36.86 7.72 27.52
N GLN A 350 -38.12 8.05 27.79
CA GLN A 350 -38.89 7.47 28.87
C GLN A 350 -40.18 6.87 28.33
N LYS A 351 -40.58 5.73 28.91
CA LYS A 351 -41.80 5.03 28.55
C LYS A 351 -42.80 5.08 29.70
N LEU A 352 -44.06 5.32 29.37
CA LEU A 352 -45.15 5.24 30.34
C LEU A 352 -45.35 3.79 30.78
N SER A 353 -45.21 3.55 32.08
CA SER A 353 -45.47 2.27 32.72
C SER A 353 -46.96 1.99 32.79
N ARG A 354 -47.34 0.72 32.98
CA ARG A 354 -48.77 0.34 33.16
C ARG A 354 -49.39 0.95 34.42
N ALA A 355 -48.55 1.38 35.37
CA ALA A 355 -48.95 2.07 36.59
C ALA A 355 -49.17 3.59 36.41
N GLY A 356 -48.91 4.14 35.21
CA GLY A 356 -49.01 5.58 34.94
C GLY A 356 -47.77 6.39 35.35
N GLU A 357 -46.70 5.73 35.79
CA GLU A 357 -45.40 6.35 36.09
C GLU A 357 -44.49 6.35 34.86
N TRP A 358 -43.61 7.34 34.74
CA TRP A 358 -42.66 7.43 33.62
C TRP A 358 -41.35 6.73 33.98
N ASP A 359 -41.09 5.60 33.33
CA ASP A 359 -39.89 4.81 33.54
C ASP A 359 -38.79 5.24 32.57
N HIS A 360 -37.58 5.46 33.10
CA HIS A 360 -36.40 5.72 32.28
C HIS A 360 -36.06 4.49 31.42
N TRP A 361 -36.00 4.68 30.10
CA TRP A 361 -35.73 3.60 29.16
C TRP A 361 -34.24 3.58 28.75
N LEU A 362 -33.80 4.57 27.97
CA LEU A 362 -32.41 4.71 27.50
C LEU A 362 -32.13 6.09 26.88
N PHE A 363 -30.84 6.42 26.74
CA PHE A 363 -30.35 7.54 25.95
C PHE A 363 -30.03 7.09 24.53
N SER A 364 -30.68 7.69 23.54
CA SER A 364 -30.47 7.38 22.12
C SER A 364 -29.84 8.54 21.37
N SER A 365 -29.12 8.24 20.29
CA SER A 365 -28.64 9.24 19.31
C SER A 365 -29.76 9.76 18.41
N SER A 366 -30.93 9.10 18.41
CA SER A 366 -32.09 9.51 17.62
C SER A 366 -33.27 9.89 18.52
N PRO A 367 -34.15 10.82 18.09
CA PRO A 367 -35.33 11.22 18.86
C PRO A 367 -36.36 10.10 19.07
N TYR A 368 -36.26 8.97 18.37
CA TYR A 368 -37.26 7.88 18.41
C TYR A 368 -38.69 8.37 18.15
N ASP A 369 -38.84 9.17 17.09
CA ASP A 369 -40.11 9.73 16.67
C ASP A 369 -41.09 8.64 16.17
N PRO A 370 -42.40 8.91 16.14
CA PRO A 370 -43.41 7.96 15.66
C PRO A 370 -43.15 7.41 14.26
N PHE A 371 -42.47 8.19 13.41
CA PHE A 371 -42.15 7.84 12.03
C PHE A 371 -40.66 7.47 11.82
N SER A 372 -39.87 7.36 12.89
CA SER A 372 -38.47 6.93 12.79
C SER A 372 -38.39 5.54 12.15
N SER A 373 -37.39 5.33 11.29
CA SER A 373 -37.04 4.00 10.79
C SER A 373 -36.85 3.01 11.94
N MET A 374 -36.27 3.47 13.05
CA MET A 374 -36.10 2.71 14.29
C MET A 374 -37.41 2.11 14.83
N ARG A 375 -38.49 2.88 14.79
CA ARG A 375 -39.79 2.45 15.29
C ARG A 375 -40.52 1.56 14.28
N MET A 376 -40.30 1.79 12.98
CA MET A 376 -40.93 1.01 11.91
C MET A 376 -40.25 -0.34 11.66
N GLU A 377 -38.92 -0.43 11.77
CA GLU A 377 -38.14 -1.61 11.38
C GLU A 377 -37.80 -2.54 12.56
N THR A 378 -37.25 -1.98 13.65
CA THR A 378 -36.70 -2.78 14.76
C THR A 378 -37.60 -2.81 15.99
N GLY A 379 -38.54 -1.87 16.09
CA GLY A 379 -39.51 -1.76 17.18
C GLY A 379 -38.90 -1.47 18.56
N ARG A 380 -37.58 -1.25 18.66
CA ARG A 380 -36.86 -0.98 19.91
C ARG A 380 -35.79 0.08 19.72
N PRO A 381 -35.69 1.09 20.61
CA PRO A 381 -34.63 2.08 20.53
C PRO A 381 -33.27 1.47 20.91
N ILE A 382 -32.20 1.95 20.27
CA ILE A 382 -30.80 1.58 20.56
C ILE A 382 -30.14 2.76 21.25
N GLY A 383 -29.34 2.45 22.26
CA GLY A 383 -28.58 3.43 22.99
C GLY A 383 -28.06 2.88 24.32
N CYS A 384 -27.71 3.75 25.24
CA CYS A 384 -27.11 3.40 26.53
C CYS A 384 -28.04 3.72 27.71
N ARG A 385 -27.76 3.13 28.88
CA ARG A 385 -28.60 3.30 30.08
C ARG A 385 -28.21 4.50 30.92
N PHE A 386 -26.93 4.88 30.92
CA PHE A 386 -26.42 5.99 31.72
C PHE A 386 -25.73 7.04 30.84
N PHE A 387 -25.70 8.29 31.30
CA PHE A 387 -24.96 9.37 30.64
C PHE A 387 -23.45 9.10 30.56
N GLU A 388 -22.90 8.37 31.53
CA GLU A 388 -21.48 8.04 31.62
C GLU A 388 -21.02 7.09 30.51
N ASP A 389 -21.96 6.28 29.97
CA ASP A 389 -21.70 5.37 28.87
C ASP A 389 -21.60 6.08 27.51
N VAL A 390 -22.03 7.35 27.43
CA VAL A 390 -22.01 8.13 26.19
C VAL A 390 -20.58 8.58 25.88
N LYS A 391 -19.96 7.89 24.93
CA LYS A 391 -18.64 8.24 24.41
C LYS A 391 -18.73 9.40 23.42
N SER A 392 -17.69 10.22 23.37
CA SER A 392 -17.58 11.23 22.33
C SER A 392 -17.49 10.55 20.95
N PRO A 393 -17.94 11.22 19.88
CA PRO A 393 -17.77 10.71 18.52
C PRO A 393 -16.30 10.44 18.18
N ARG A 394 -16.04 9.54 17.23
CA ARG A 394 -14.68 9.17 16.82
C ARG A 394 -13.91 10.41 16.33
N GLY A 395 -12.74 10.68 16.91
CA GLY A 395 -11.92 11.87 16.60
C GLY A 395 -12.32 13.14 17.36
N TRP A 396 -13.28 13.06 18.29
CA TRP A 396 -13.75 14.18 19.10
C TRP A 396 -13.56 13.90 20.59
N GLU A 397 -13.39 14.96 21.37
CA GLU A 397 -13.31 14.90 22.83
C GLU A 397 -14.32 15.86 23.46
N TRP A 398 -14.81 15.54 24.66
CA TRP A 398 -15.74 16.42 25.37
C TRP A 398 -15.03 17.71 25.79
N SER A 399 -15.56 18.85 25.35
CA SER A 399 -15.07 20.17 25.77
C SER A 399 -15.60 20.52 27.17
N GLU A 400 -16.86 20.19 27.43
CA GLU A 400 -17.55 20.47 28.68
C GLU A 400 -17.61 19.25 29.61
N LYS A 401 -17.77 19.47 30.92
CA LYS A 401 -17.84 18.38 31.93
C LYS A 401 -19.24 17.79 32.13
N LYS A 402 -20.30 18.54 31.83
CA LYS A 402 -21.68 18.16 32.13
C LYS A 402 -22.55 18.26 30.88
N TRP A 403 -23.58 17.44 30.83
CA TRP A 403 -24.65 17.58 29.84
C TRP A 403 -25.54 18.76 30.23
N ALA A 404 -25.89 19.59 29.25
CA ALA A 404 -26.83 20.68 29.40
C ALA A 404 -28.19 20.24 28.84
N LEU A 405 -29.26 20.61 29.54
CA LEU A 405 -30.62 20.42 29.05
C LEU A 405 -30.89 21.45 27.94
N ASP A 406 -31.40 21.00 26.80
CA ASP A 406 -31.86 21.91 25.76
C ASP A 406 -33.19 22.56 26.18
N LEU A 407 -33.21 23.88 26.27
CA LEU A 407 -34.39 24.66 26.66
C LEU A 407 -35.32 24.91 25.46
N TRP A 408 -34.82 24.73 24.24
CA TRP A 408 -35.48 25.13 23.00
C TRP A 408 -36.14 23.91 22.34
N SER A 409 -36.96 23.21 23.12
CA SER A 409 -37.63 21.96 22.71
C SER A 409 -38.52 22.09 21.47
N ARG A 410 -39.02 23.31 21.22
CA ARG A 410 -39.82 23.67 20.05
C ARG A 410 -38.99 23.71 18.77
N GLU A 411 -37.81 24.33 18.82
CA GLU A 411 -37.02 24.62 17.62
C GLU A 411 -36.55 23.33 16.94
N TRP A 412 -35.99 22.38 17.71
CA TRP A 412 -35.50 21.14 17.13
C TRP A 412 -36.62 20.21 16.63
N VAL A 413 -37.83 20.35 17.17
CA VAL A 413 -39.02 19.63 16.70
C VAL A 413 -39.51 20.22 15.37
N GLU A 414 -39.55 21.55 15.27
CA GLU A 414 -39.94 22.28 14.05
C GLU A 414 -38.91 22.09 12.93
N GLU A 415 -37.62 22.23 13.22
CA GLU A 415 -36.52 22.01 12.27
C GLU A 415 -36.56 20.61 11.64
N ARG A 416 -36.92 19.60 12.44
CA ARG A 416 -36.98 18.19 12.00
C ARG A 416 -38.33 17.78 11.45
N ILE A 417 -39.32 18.68 11.44
CA ILE A 417 -40.69 18.43 10.96
C ILE A 417 -41.23 17.12 11.53
N ILE A 418 -40.98 16.88 12.82
CA ILE A 418 -41.59 15.75 13.50
C ILE A 418 -43.10 16.02 13.47
N THR A 419 -43.99 15.02 13.48
CA THR A 419 -45.44 15.24 13.60
C THR A 419 -46.08 14.31 14.63
N GLY A 420 -47.24 14.68 15.18
CA GLY A 420 -48.05 13.82 16.05
C GLY A 420 -47.56 13.70 17.49
N VAL A 421 -47.16 14.82 18.08
CA VAL A 421 -46.51 14.88 19.39
C VAL A 421 -46.79 16.28 19.98
N GLU A 422 -46.65 16.43 21.28
CA GLU A 422 -46.92 17.64 22.08
C GLU A 422 -45.61 18.11 22.73
N VAL A 423 -45.28 19.40 22.62
CA VAL A 423 -44.07 19.99 23.22
C VAL A 423 -44.44 20.70 24.52
N GLU A 424 -43.85 20.27 25.63
CA GLU A 424 -43.95 20.96 26.91
C GLU A 424 -43.07 22.21 26.91
N THR A 425 -43.68 23.39 26.95
CA THR A 425 -42.99 24.69 26.98
C THR A 425 -42.70 25.21 28.38
N GLU A 426 -43.21 24.57 29.43
CA GLU A 426 -43.04 24.98 30.83
C GLU A 426 -42.56 23.79 31.67
N GLY A 427 -41.51 23.96 32.49
CA GLY A 427 -40.94 22.88 33.30
C GLY A 427 -39.73 22.18 32.65
N GLU A 428 -39.75 20.85 32.61
CA GLU A 428 -38.60 20.00 32.24
C GLU A 428 -38.42 19.78 30.73
N ARG A 429 -39.26 20.41 29.89
CA ARG A 429 -39.17 20.44 28.42
C ARG A 429 -39.29 19.06 27.76
N TRP A 430 -40.20 18.23 28.25
CA TRP A 430 -40.49 16.95 27.63
C TRP A 430 -41.27 17.10 26.33
N VAL A 431 -41.04 16.16 25.42
CA VAL A 431 -41.75 16.07 24.15
C VAL A 431 -42.51 14.74 24.13
N TYR A 432 -43.84 14.79 24.16
CA TYR A 432 -44.74 13.64 24.37
C TYR A 432 -45.36 13.17 23.05
N ASP A 433 -45.28 11.88 22.71
CA ASP A 433 -46.07 11.34 21.59
C ASP A 433 -47.58 11.65 21.80
N ILE A 434 -48.34 11.95 20.75
CA ILE A 434 -49.81 12.09 20.84
C ILE A 434 -50.45 10.73 20.54
N ARG A 435 -51.41 10.32 21.36
CA ARG A 435 -52.26 9.16 21.09
C ARG A 435 -53.46 9.61 20.25
N TYR A 436 -53.62 9.04 19.06
CA TYR A 436 -54.83 9.24 18.26
C TYR A 436 -55.96 8.33 18.77
N GLU A 437 -57.12 8.90 19.09
CA GLU A 437 -58.33 8.12 19.39
C GLU A 437 -58.69 7.25 18.17
N GLY A 438 -58.68 5.93 18.35
CA GLY A 438 -58.92 4.93 17.29
C GLY A 438 -57.85 3.84 17.18
N GLN A 439 -56.77 3.93 17.95
CA GLN A 439 -55.73 2.90 18.04
C GLN A 439 -55.90 2.08 19.34
N GLU A 440 -56.99 1.33 19.43
CA GLU A 440 -57.16 0.24 20.40
C GLU A 440 -57.43 -1.05 19.62
N ASP A 441 -56.55 -2.03 19.84
CA ASP A 441 -56.67 -3.47 19.57
C ASP A 441 -57.07 -3.93 18.16
N ASP A 442 -56.09 -4.05 17.26
CA ASP A 442 -56.06 -5.14 16.27
C ASP A 442 -54.77 -5.96 16.49
N PHE A 443 -54.85 -6.88 17.45
CA PHE A 443 -53.97 -8.05 17.50
C PHE A 443 -54.19 -8.84 16.21
N VAL A 444 -53.16 -8.93 15.37
CA VAL A 444 -53.21 -9.62 14.07
C VAL A 444 -53.49 -11.10 14.27
N GLY A 445 -54.78 -11.44 14.34
CA GLY A 445 -55.32 -12.78 14.22
C GLY A 445 -55.46 -13.16 12.76
N VAL A 446 -54.97 -14.36 12.44
CA VAL A 446 -54.95 -15.02 11.15
C VAL A 446 -56.28 -14.90 10.39
N ILE A 447 -56.21 -14.47 9.13
CA ILE A 447 -57.32 -14.50 8.15
C ILE A 447 -57.65 -15.97 7.84
N ASP A 448 -58.87 -16.38 8.14
CA ASP A 448 -59.50 -17.55 7.51
C ASP A 448 -60.65 -17.07 6.62
N THR A 449 -60.60 -17.46 5.36
CA THR A 449 -61.49 -16.99 4.29
C THR A 449 -62.82 -17.75 4.30
N GLY A 450 -63.93 -17.04 4.53
CA GLY A 450 -65.26 -17.67 4.47
C GLY A 450 -66.47 -16.72 4.50
N SER A 451 -66.85 -16.22 3.32
CA SER A 451 -68.22 -15.87 2.87
C SER A 451 -69.15 -14.91 3.66
N SER A 452 -69.54 -13.86 2.92
CA SER A 452 -70.89 -13.30 2.75
C SER A 452 -71.36 -12.09 3.59
N SER A 453 -71.51 -10.98 2.86
CA SER A 453 -72.60 -9.99 2.89
C SER A 453 -72.95 -9.31 4.21
N HIS A 454 -72.70 -8.00 4.30
CA HIS A 454 -73.73 -6.95 4.20
C HIS A 454 -73.08 -5.56 4.21
N GLY A 455 -73.64 -4.66 3.40
CA GLY A 455 -73.14 -3.31 3.21
C GLY A 455 -73.25 -2.44 4.47
N GLY A 456 -72.17 -1.72 4.76
CA GLY A 456 -72.10 -0.63 5.71
C GLY A 456 -70.84 0.17 5.43
N SER A 457 -71.00 1.31 4.75
CA SER A 457 -69.91 2.27 4.51
C SER A 457 -69.44 2.87 5.84
N PHE A 458 -68.46 2.25 6.50
CA PHE A 458 -67.66 2.92 7.52
C PHE A 458 -66.59 3.75 6.81
N ARG A 459 -66.88 5.04 6.67
CA ARG A 459 -65.92 6.04 6.25
C ARG A 459 -64.90 6.18 7.39
N ALA A 460 -63.80 5.43 7.31
CA ALA A 460 -62.64 5.66 8.17
C ALA A 460 -62.15 7.09 7.93
N LYS A 461 -62.47 8.00 8.86
CA LYS A 461 -61.83 9.30 8.92
C LYS A 461 -60.38 9.01 9.30
N LYS A 462 -59.47 9.03 8.33
CA LYS A 462 -58.06 9.34 8.61
C LYS A 462 -58.06 10.72 9.24
N SER A 463 -57.96 10.78 10.56
CA SER A 463 -57.64 12.02 11.27
C SER A 463 -56.30 12.51 10.71
N LEU A 464 -56.28 13.77 10.28
CA LEU A 464 -55.04 14.44 9.91
C LEU A 464 -54.12 14.42 11.15
N PRO A 465 -52.80 14.23 10.97
CA PRO A 465 -51.88 14.33 12.10
C PRO A 465 -51.98 15.73 12.69
N VAL A 466 -52.26 15.80 13.99
CA VAL A 466 -52.41 17.06 14.71
C VAL A 466 -51.03 17.73 14.75
N SER A 467 -50.97 18.98 14.30
CA SER A 467 -49.77 19.80 14.43
C SER A 467 -49.58 20.17 15.90
N TRP A 468 -48.33 20.23 16.33
CA TRP A 468 -47.90 20.58 17.69
C TRP A 468 -48.44 21.91 18.19
N GLU A 469 -48.69 22.87 17.28
CA GLU A 469 -49.30 24.17 17.59
C GLU A 469 -50.73 24.04 18.11
N GLU A 470 -51.47 23.00 17.72
CA GLU A 470 -52.88 22.82 18.07
C GLU A 470 -53.06 21.95 19.34
N ALA A 471 -51.98 21.31 19.81
CA ALA A 471 -51.97 20.45 20.99
C ALA A 471 -51.63 21.19 22.30
N SER A 472 -50.97 22.36 22.23
CA SER A 472 -50.58 23.13 23.42
C SER A 472 -51.71 23.94 24.06
N ASP A 473 -52.78 24.24 23.31
CA ASP A 473 -53.81 25.21 23.70
C ASP A 473 -55.02 24.59 24.44
N VAL A 474 -54.97 23.30 24.73
CA VAL A 474 -56.00 22.56 25.47
C VAL A 474 -55.31 21.86 26.62
N ASP A 475 -55.79 22.01 27.86
CA ASP A 475 -55.28 21.32 29.07
C ASP A 475 -55.01 19.82 28.81
N GLY A 476 -53.79 19.52 28.38
CA GLY A 476 -53.43 18.39 27.51
C GLY A 476 -52.98 17.13 28.25
N ALA A 477 -53.53 16.87 29.43
CA ALA A 477 -53.17 15.67 30.18
C ALA A 477 -53.73 14.37 29.57
N GLY A 478 -54.79 14.45 28.76
CA GLY A 478 -55.57 13.28 28.31
C GLY A 478 -55.15 12.62 26.99
N ARG A 479 -54.25 13.23 26.20
CA ARG A 479 -53.87 12.73 24.86
C ARG A 479 -52.41 12.31 24.72
N ARG A 480 -51.68 12.22 25.82
CA ARG A 480 -50.27 11.79 25.85
C ARG A 480 -50.17 10.29 25.56
N GLY A 481 -49.28 9.94 24.63
CA GLY A 481 -48.95 8.59 24.22
C GLY A 481 -47.94 7.91 25.15
N GLU A 482 -47.50 6.70 24.78
CA GLU A 482 -46.65 5.86 25.64
C GLU A 482 -45.21 6.34 25.79
N TRP A 483 -44.75 7.28 24.96
CA TRP A 483 -43.35 7.70 24.94
C TRP A 483 -43.21 9.21 25.13
N ARG A 484 -42.19 9.60 25.89
CA ARG A 484 -41.71 10.97 25.95
C ARG A 484 -40.20 11.01 25.77
N ARG A 485 -39.72 12.14 25.27
CA ARG A 485 -38.29 12.36 25.01
C ARG A 485 -37.84 13.75 25.41
N ARG A 486 -36.58 13.87 25.79
CA ARG A 486 -35.94 15.12 26.17
C ARG A 486 -34.54 15.20 25.57
N ARG A 487 -34.21 16.35 24.99
CA ARG A 487 -32.93 16.58 24.31
C ARG A 487 -31.90 17.13 25.29
N TRP A 488 -30.74 16.49 25.31
CA TRP A 488 -29.57 16.90 26.05
C TRP A 488 -28.45 17.23 25.07
N VAL A 489 -27.72 18.31 25.33
CA VAL A 489 -26.62 18.77 24.48
C VAL A 489 -25.33 18.87 25.29
N ARG A 490 -24.21 18.64 24.63
CA ARG A 490 -22.87 18.81 25.21
C ARG A 490 -21.87 19.14 24.13
N MET A 491 -20.99 20.10 24.40
CA MET A 491 -19.97 20.51 23.44
C MET A 491 -18.84 19.48 23.33
N VAL A 492 -18.46 19.17 22.10
CA VAL A 492 -17.24 18.46 21.77
C VAL A 492 -16.29 19.39 21.04
N LYS A 493 -14.99 19.18 21.25
CA LYS A 493 -13.92 19.78 20.45
C LYS A 493 -13.23 18.69 19.66
N ARG A 494 -12.77 19.03 18.46
CA ARG A 494 -11.98 18.10 17.65
C ARG A 494 -10.70 17.76 18.41
N ARG A 495 -10.43 16.46 18.57
CA ARG A 495 -9.21 16.01 19.24
C ARG A 495 -8.03 16.32 18.32
N TRP A 496 -7.00 16.97 18.85
CA TRP A 496 -5.70 17.02 18.20
C TRP A 496 -5.05 15.65 18.37
N GLU A 497 -4.85 14.94 17.26
CA GLU A 497 -4.02 13.74 17.27
C GLU A 497 -2.57 14.20 17.28
N HIS A 498 -2.09 14.54 18.48
CA HIS A 498 -0.67 14.76 18.69
C HIS A 498 -0.03 13.37 18.64
N ASP A 499 0.75 13.10 17.60
CA ASP A 499 1.61 11.92 17.52
C ASP A 499 2.79 12.11 18.48
N ASP A 500 2.49 12.14 19.79
CA ASP A 500 3.50 11.94 20.81
C ASP A 500 3.85 10.45 20.77
N GLY A 501 4.85 10.11 19.95
CA GLY A 501 5.51 8.82 19.99
C GLY A 501 6.13 8.59 21.36
N ASP A 502 5.38 7.96 22.28
CA ASP A 502 5.81 6.94 23.23
C ASP A 502 4.70 6.69 24.25
N GLY A 503 4.21 5.45 24.28
CA GLY A 503 3.17 5.06 25.22
C GLY A 503 2.64 3.68 24.94
N VAL A 504 3.54 2.69 24.91
CA VAL A 504 3.18 1.29 25.15
C VAL A 504 2.27 1.28 26.39
N GLY A 505 1.01 0.90 26.20
CA GLY A 505 0.08 0.71 27.28
C GLY A 505 0.60 -0.36 28.23
N GLU A 506 1.22 0.06 29.33
CA GLU A 506 1.21 -0.73 30.55
C GLU A 506 -0.25 -0.81 31.01
N GLU A 507 -0.92 -1.90 30.65
CA GLU A 507 -2.06 -2.40 31.43
C GLU A 507 -1.58 -2.61 32.87
N LYS A 508 -1.94 -1.68 33.76
CA LYS A 508 -1.92 -1.92 35.20
C LYS A 508 -3.32 -2.25 35.68
N LYS A 509 -3.48 -3.57 35.89
CA LYS A 509 -4.45 -4.32 36.70
C LYS A 509 -5.89 -4.44 36.23
#